data_AF-A0A444EMW9-F1
#
_entry.id   AF-A0A444EMW9-F1
#
_cell.length_a   1.000
_cell.length_b   1.000
_cell.length_c   1.000
_cell.angle_alpha   90.00
_cell.angle_beta   90.00
_cell.angle_gamma   90.00
#
_symmetry.space_group_name_H-M   'P 1'
#
loop_
_entity.id
_entity.type
_entity.pdbx_description
1 polymer ?
#
loop_
_entity_poly.entity_id
_entity_poly.type
_entity_poly.pdbx_seq_one_letter_code
_entity_poly.pdbx_strand_id
1 'polypeptide(L)'
;MASSYDYDDGSLESRHGRPPSAGQGGASTDLGYDPNFVPDSVKTFVVHLYRHIREKNVYEIHQMYEGSFQRLSDRMFRDNPWPSVEAIAPYVDNDHVFCLLYREMWFRHVYARLSPTGRQRVESWDNYCSLFGVVLHGVVNMQLPNQWLWDMVDEFVYQFQSYCQYRAKLKNKTEEELQLLQQYDQAWNVYGVLNYLQALVEKSAITEILEREKEGLEQFTATDGYDYEGGTSNVLKMLGYYSMIGLLRVHCLLGDYHTGLKCLAAIDISQQGVYNVVIGSHISTIYHYGFANLMLRR
;
A
#
# COMPACT_ATOMS: atom_id res chain seq x y z
N MET A 1 5.57 -6.23 -66.29
CA MET A 1 4.36 -6.08 -67.13
C MET A 1 3.29 -5.52 -66.21
N ALA A 2 3.05 -4.20 -66.28
CA ALA A 2 1.89 -3.57 -66.94
C ALA A 2 0.59 -3.86 -66.15
N SER A 3 -0.24 -2.92 -65.73
CA SER A 3 -0.50 -1.56 -66.24
C SER A 3 -1.30 -0.75 -65.21
N SER A 4 -0.99 0.55 -65.17
CA SER A 4 -1.78 1.66 -64.65
C SER A 4 -3.10 1.86 -65.41
N TYR A 5 -4.17 2.28 -64.73
CA TYR A 5 -5.21 3.14 -65.30
C TYR A 5 -5.78 4.06 -64.20
N ASP A 6 -5.50 5.36 -64.36
CA ASP A 6 -6.24 6.50 -63.80
C ASP A 6 -7.49 6.75 -64.67
N TYR A 7 -8.57 7.27 -64.08
CA TYR A 7 -9.43 8.32 -64.67
C TYR A 7 -10.41 8.93 -63.63
N ASP A 8 -10.03 10.12 -63.19
CA ASP A 8 -10.74 11.40 -63.01
C ASP A 8 -12.29 11.59 -62.86
N ASP A 9 -12.58 12.53 -61.95
CA ASP A 9 -13.61 13.60 -61.86
C ASP A 9 -15.13 13.35 -61.72
N GLY A 10 -15.77 14.16 -60.85
CA GLY A 10 -17.20 14.49 -60.95
C GLY A 10 -17.98 14.89 -59.68
N SER A 11 -18.00 16.18 -59.35
CA SER A 11 -19.16 16.99 -58.85
C SER A 11 -19.53 17.11 -57.34
N LEU A 12 -19.14 18.28 -56.81
CA LEU A 12 -19.80 19.32 -56.00
C LEU A 12 -21.23 19.15 -55.39
N GLU A 13 -21.30 19.55 -54.10
CA GLU A 13 -22.31 20.37 -53.38
C GLU A 13 -23.78 19.90 -53.20
N SER A 14 -24.22 19.70 -51.94
CA SER A 14 -24.94 20.73 -51.14
C SER A 14 -25.67 20.19 -49.88
N ARG A 15 -25.56 20.98 -48.80
CA ARG A 15 -26.53 21.24 -47.69
C ARG A 15 -27.21 20.07 -46.95
N HIS A 16 -26.95 19.98 -45.64
CA HIS A 16 -27.89 20.51 -44.63
C HIS A 16 -27.29 20.41 -43.21
N GLY A 17 -27.16 21.57 -42.55
CA GLY A 17 -26.80 21.67 -41.14
C GLY A 17 -27.93 21.22 -40.21
N ARG A 18 -27.56 20.61 -39.07
CA ARG A 18 -28.44 20.37 -37.92
C ARG A 18 -28.03 21.29 -36.75
N PRO A 19 -29.00 21.82 -35.99
CA PRO A 19 -28.79 22.90 -35.03
C PRO A 19 -28.18 22.41 -33.71
N PRO A 20 -27.57 23.30 -32.91
CA PRO A 20 -27.06 22.96 -31.59
C PRO A 20 -28.23 22.76 -30.61
N SER A 21 -28.30 21.59 -29.99
CA SER A 21 -29.23 21.32 -28.90
C SER A 21 -28.78 22.07 -27.65
N ALA A 22 -29.66 22.94 -27.14
CA ALA A 22 -29.54 23.58 -25.85
C ALA A 22 -29.55 22.52 -24.72
N GLY A 23 -28.36 22.10 -24.32
CA GLY A 23 -28.12 21.34 -23.09
C GLY A 23 -27.84 22.32 -21.97
N GLN A 24 -28.66 22.25 -20.93
CA GLN A 24 -28.57 23.02 -19.69
C GLN A 24 -27.13 23.11 -19.20
N GLY A 25 -26.67 24.34 -18.98
CA GLY A 25 -25.44 24.62 -18.28
C GLY A 25 -25.52 24.09 -16.85
N GLY A 26 -25.12 22.84 -16.66
CA GLY A 26 -24.54 22.41 -15.40
C GLY A 26 -23.24 23.18 -15.27
N ALA A 27 -23.25 24.21 -14.42
CA ALA A 27 -22.04 24.86 -13.97
C ALA A 27 -21.19 23.78 -13.30
N SER A 28 -20.28 23.18 -14.06
CA SER A 28 -19.10 22.55 -13.51
C SER A 28 -18.30 23.71 -12.91
N THR A 29 -18.62 24.03 -11.67
CA THR A 29 -17.71 24.78 -10.82
C THR A 29 -16.42 24.00 -10.80
N ASP A 30 -15.47 24.48 -11.58
CA ASP A 30 -14.05 24.19 -11.46
C ASP A 30 -13.57 24.78 -10.12
N LEU A 31 -14.12 24.22 -9.04
CA LEU A 31 -13.61 24.39 -7.68
C LEU A 31 -12.32 23.59 -7.70
N GLY A 32 -11.21 24.28 -7.92
CA GLY A 32 -9.89 23.70 -7.82
C GLY A 32 -9.79 22.84 -6.56
N TYR A 33 -9.17 21.67 -6.70
CA TYR A 33 -8.95 20.76 -5.59
C TYR A 33 -8.25 21.51 -4.43
N ASP A 34 -8.94 21.62 -3.30
CA ASP A 34 -8.37 22.14 -2.06
C ASP A 34 -8.04 20.97 -1.12
N PRO A 35 -6.75 20.66 -0.88
CA PRO A 35 -6.33 19.61 0.05
C PRO A 35 -6.83 19.82 1.49
N ASN A 36 -7.24 21.04 1.86
CA ASN A 36 -7.75 21.37 3.19
C ASN A 36 -9.27 21.22 3.29
N PHE A 37 -9.97 21.10 2.16
CA PHE A 37 -11.40 20.88 2.15
C PHE A 37 -11.72 19.41 2.44
N VAL A 38 -12.50 19.16 3.48
CA VAL A 38 -12.92 17.81 3.89
C VAL A 38 -14.42 17.64 3.62
N PRO A 39 -14.82 16.86 2.58
CA PRO A 39 -16.22 16.56 2.33
C PRO A 39 -16.89 15.82 3.50
N ASP A 40 -18.20 16.03 3.71
CA ASP A 40 -18.96 15.39 4.80
C ASP A 40 -18.89 13.85 4.76
N SER A 41 -18.82 13.26 3.57
CA SER A 41 -18.62 11.83 3.37
C SER A 41 -17.28 11.35 3.92
N VAL A 42 -16.21 12.12 3.70
CA VAL A 42 -14.87 11.84 4.23
C VAL A 42 -14.83 12.06 5.74
N LYS A 43 -15.44 13.14 6.24
CA LYS A 43 -15.53 13.40 7.68
C LYS A 43 -16.23 12.25 8.41
N THR A 44 -17.36 11.80 7.90
CA THR A 44 -18.10 10.66 8.46
C THR A 44 -17.25 9.39 8.42
N PHE A 45 -16.61 9.10 7.30
CA PHE A 45 -15.71 7.96 7.15
C PHE A 45 -14.55 8.00 8.16
N VAL A 46 -13.85 9.13 8.29
CA VAL A 46 -12.71 9.28 9.19
C VAL A 46 -13.11 9.10 10.66
N VAL A 47 -14.20 9.74 11.09
CA VAL A 47 -14.71 9.63 12.48
C VAL A 47 -15.12 8.20 12.80
N HIS A 48 -15.82 7.52 11.89
CA HIS A 48 -16.24 6.13 12.09
C HIS A 48 -15.05 5.17 12.11
N LEU A 49 -14.08 5.34 11.21
CA LEU A 49 -12.89 4.51 11.17
C LEU A 49 -12.08 4.65 12.46
N TYR A 50 -11.88 5.89 12.92
CA TYR A 50 -11.20 6.18 14.17
C TYR A 50 -11.89 5.52 15.37
N ARG A 51 -13.22 5.64 15.45
CA ARG A 51 -14.02 4.99 16.49
C ARG A 51 -13.82 3.46 16.48
N HIS A 52 -13.96 2.82 15.33
CA HIS A 52 -13.87 1.36 15.24
C HIS A 52 -12.46 0.82 15.52
N ILE A 53 -11.41 1.57 15.15
CA ILE A 53 -10.03 1.24 15.53
C ILE A 53 -9.87 1.24 17.06
N ARG A 54 -10.42 2.25 17.75
CA ARG A 54 -10.38 2.33 19.22
C ARG A 54 -11.21 1.25 19.90
N GLU A 55 -12.34 0.88 19.31
CA GLU A 55 -13.21 -0.22 19.77
C GLU A 55 -12.67 -1.61 19.38
N LYS A 56 -11.57 -1.69 18.61
CA LYS A 56 -11.00 -2.94 18.07
C LYS A 56 -12.00 -3.75 17.24
N ASN A 57 -12.92 -3.07 16.56
CA ASN A 57 -13.93 -3.72 15.72
C ASN A 57 -13.36 -4.05 14.34
N VAL A 58 -12.60 -5.15 14.26
CA VAL A 58 -11.90 -5.59 13.04
C VAL A 58 -12.85 -5.77 11.86
N TYR A 59 -14.05 -6.27 12.09
CA TYR A 59 -15.06 -6.48 11.04
C TYR A 59 -15.45 -5.16 10.38
N GLU A 60 -15.83 -4.15 11.16
CA GLU A 60 -16.20 -2.84 10.62
C GLU A 60 -14.99 -2.14 9.98
N ILE A 61 -13.80 -2.24 10.58
CA ILE A 61 -12.58 -1.67 9.99
C ILE A 61 -12.34 -2.30 8.61
N HIS A 62 -12.49 -3.61 8.46
CA HIS A 62 -12.34 -4.31 7.18
C HIS A 62 -13.38 -3.84 6.14
N GLN A 63 -14.65 -3.74 6.51
CA GLN A 63 -15.71 -3.24 5.62
C GLN A 63 -15.48 -1.78 5.19
N MET A 64 -15.00 -0.95 6.11
CA MET A 64 -14.65 0.43 5.80
C MET A 64 -13.47 0.51 4.85
N TYR A 65 -12.43 -0.30 5.09
CA TYR A 65 -11.21 -0.31 4.31
C TYR A 65 -11.38 -0.90 2.89
N GLU A 66 -12.00 -2.08 2.75
CA GLU A 66 -12.20 -2.71 1.43
C GLU A 66 -13.40 -2.13 0.67
N GLY A 67 -14.46 -1.78 1.40
CA GLY A 67 -15.72 -1.35 0.78
C GLY A 67 -15.87 0.15 0.67
N SER A 68 -15.81 0.86 1.80
CA SER A 68 -16.15 2.29 1.84
C SER A 68 -15.05 3.18 1.27
N PHE A 69 -13.79 2.90 1.62
CA PHE A 69 -12.64 3.63 1.11
C PHE A 69 -12.56 3.52 -0.43
N GLN A 70 -12.64 2.30 -0.98
CA GLN A 70 -12.60 2.11 -2.44
C GLN A 70 -13.74 2.84 -3.16
N ARG A 71 -14.99 2.74 -2.66
CA ARG A 71 -16.14 3.45 -3.25
C ARG A 71 -15.99 4.97 -3.21
N LEU A 72 -15.45 5.52 -2.12
CA LEU A 72 -15.20 6.97 -2.00
C LEU A 72 -14.06 7.39 -2.93
N SER A 73 -12.99 6.62 -3.01
CA SER A 73 -11.87 6.84 -3.94
C SER A 73 -12.35 6.89 -5.40
N ASP A 74 -13.18 5.94 -5.82
CA ASP A 74 -13.70 5.87 -7.20
C ASP A 74 -14.67 7.01 -7.57
N ARG A 75 -15.47 7.46 -6.59
CA ARG A 75 -16.52 8.45 -6.79
C ARG A 75 -16.00 9.88 -6.72
N MET A 76 -15.08 10.17 -5.79
CA MET A 76 -14.69 11.54 -5.43
C MET A 76 -13.22 11.85 -5.66
N PHE A 77 -12.35 10.83 -5.64
CA PHE A 77 -10.90 10.99 -5.63
C PHE A 77 -10.22 10.20 -6.75
N ARG A 78 -10.87 10.08 -7.92
CA ARG A 78 -10.32 9.34 -9.05
C ARG A 78 -9.02 9.94 -9.56
N ASP A 79 -9.03 11.25 -9.75
CA ASP A 79 -7.93 12.03 -10.32
C ASP A 79 -7.31 13.00 -9.30
N ASN A 80 -7.80 12.99 -8.05
CA ASN A 80 -7.35 13.86 -6.97
C ASN A 80 -6.97 13.02 -5.73
N PRO A 81 -6.02 13.48 -4.90
CA PRO A 81 -5.75 12.84 -3.63
C PRO A 81 -6.92 13.02 -2.66
N TRP A 82 -6.99 12.16 -1.64
CA TRP A 82 -7.86 12.39 -0.48
C TRP A 82 -7.44 13.67 0.26
N PRO A 83 -8.29 14.24 1.15
CA PRO A 83 -7.91 15.39 1.96
C PRO A 83 -6.62 15.15 2.76
N SER A 84 -5.91 16.23 3.06
CA SER A 84 -4.67 16.18 3.84
C SER A 84 -4.90 15.69 5.27
N VAL A 85 -3.86 15.12 5.87
CA VAL A 85 -3.91 14.61 7.25
C VAL A 85 -4.14 15.76 8.24
N GLU A 86 -3.56 16.91 7.94
CA GLU A 86 -3.68 18.13 8.73
C GLU A 86 -5.13 18.64 8.76
N ALA A 87 -5.88 18.46 7.66
CA ALA A 87 -7.28 18.86 7.59
C ALA A 87 -8.22 17.90 8.33
N ILE A 88 -7.88 16.60 8.41
CA ILE A 88 -8.73 15.60 9.08
C ILE A 88 -8.41 15.43 10.56
N ALA A 89 -7.18 15.75 11.00
CA ALA A 89 -6.71 15.54 12.37
C ALA A 89 -7.64 16.12 13.46
N PRO A 90 -8.26 17.31 13.30
CA PRO A 90 -9.19 17.84 14.30
C PRO A 90 -10.44 16.99 14.53
N TYR A 91 -10.82 16.12 13.58
CA TYR A 91 -12.00 15.26 13.71
C TYR A 91 -11.73 13.95 14.46
N VAL A 92 -10.46 13.66 14.78
CA VAL A 92 -10.00 12.40 15.39
C VAL A 92 -9.12 12.66 16.60
N ASP A 93 -9.46 13.70 17.36
CA ASP A 93 -8.74 14.14 18.56
C ASP A 93 -7.24 14.43 18.35
N ASN A 94 -6.80 14.65 17.11
CA ASN A 94 -5.39 14.72 16.72
C ASN A 94 -4.59 13.47 17.14
N ASP A 95 -5.24 12.29 17.16
CA ASP A 95 -4.58 11.02 17.49
C ASP A 95 -3.44 10.74 16.49
N HIS A 96 -2.22 10.70 17.01
CA HIS A 96 -1.02 10.57 16.20
C HIS A 96 -0.98 9.23 15.44
N VAL A 97 -1.38 8.12 16.07
CA VAL A 97 -1.34 6.79 15.47
C VAL A 97 -2.37 6.69 14.35
N PHE A 98 -3.58 7.18 14.58
CA PHE A 98 -4.60 7.25 13.54
C PHE A 98 -4.15 8.12 12.38
N CYS A 99 -3.53 9.28 12.63
CA CYS A 99 -3.01 10.15 11.58
C CYS A 99 -1.94 9.44 10.72
N LEU A 100 -1.07 8.62 11.32
CA LEU A 100 -0.09 7.81 10.58
C LEU A 100 -0.76 6.74 9.71
N LEU A 101 -1.78 6.06 10.22
CA LEU A 101 -2.57 5.07 9.47
C LEU A 101 -3.34 5.71 8.32
N TYR A 102 -3.95 6.88 8.55
CA TYR A 102 -4.64 7.62 7.51
C TYR A 102 -3.65 8.08 6.42
N ARG A 103 -2.49 8.61 6.83
CA ARG A 103 -1.44 9.04 5.89
C ARG A 103 -0.89 7.87 5.07
N GLU A 104 -0.76 6.69 5.67
CA GLU A 104 -0.39 5.44 4.99
C GLU A 104 -1.38 5.09 3.87
N MET A 105 -2.68 5.06 4.21
CA MET A 105 -3.76 4.79 3.26
C MET A 105 -3.86 5.88 2.17
N TRP A 106 -3.60 7.14 2.53
CA TRP A 106 -3.53 8.25 1.60
C TRP A 106 -2.40 8.05 0.58
N PHE A 107 -1.19 7.69 1.02
CA PHE A 107 -0.09 7.42 0.10
C PHE A 107 -0.39 6.22 -0.81
N ARG A 108 -0.98 5.14 -0.28
CA ARG A 108 -1.40 4.01 -1.12
C ARG A 108 -2.36 4.41 -2.23
N HIS A 109 -3.33 5.27 -1.93
CA HIS A 109 -4.20 5.83 -2.97
C HIS A 109 -3.41 6.60 -4.04
N VAL A 110 -2.46 7.44 -3.63
CA VAL A 110 -1.59 8.18 -4.56
C VAL A 110 -0.78 7.23 -5.45
N TYR A 111 -0.18 6.17 -4.89
CA TYR A 111 0.58 5.20 -5.69
C TYR A 111 -0.30 4.34 -6.60
N ALA A 112 -1.52 4.01 -6.17
CA ALA A 112 -2.44 3.16 -6.93
C ALA A 112 -3.11 3.89 -8.11
N ARG A 113 -3.43 5.18 -7.96
CA ARG A 113 -4.27 5.91 -8.93
C ARG A 113 -3.58 7.12 -9.53
N LEU A 114 -2.65 7.73 -8.82
CA LEU A 114 -1.97 8.94 -9.23
C LEU A 114 -0.49 8.63 -9.53
N SER A 115 0.27 9.67 -9.82
CA SER A 115 1.73 9.58 -9.94
C SER A 115 2.37 10.34 -8.79
N PRO A 116 3.04 9.66 -7.83
CA PRO A 116 3.61 10.34 -6.68
C PRO A 116 4.80 11.20 -7.09
N THR A 117 4.82 12.43 -6.58
CA THR A 117 5.91 13.38 -6.77
C THR A 117 7.16 12.95 -6.00
N GLY A 118 8.33 13.49 -6.36
CA GLY A 118 9.57 13.20 -5.65
C GLY A 118 9.46 13.43 -4.13
N ARG A 119 8.80 14.53 -3.74
CA ARG A 119 8.58 14.89 -2.33
C ARG A 119 7.63 13.90 -1.63
N GLN A 120 6.53 13.53 -2.27
CA GLN A 120 5.59 12.54 -1.72
C GLN A 120 6.27 11.18 -1.50
N ARG A 121 7.24 10.80 -2.32
CA ARG A 121 8.01 9.56 -2.13
C ARG A 121 8.89 9.60 -0.89
N VAL A 122 9.45 10.76 -0.55
CA VAL A 122 10.23 10.96 0.67
C VAL A 122 9.30 11.01 1.88
N GLU A 123 8.20 11.77 1.80
CA GLU A 123 7.23 11.87 2.89
C GLU A 123 6.56 10.52 3.19
N SER A 124 6.36 9.66 2.18
CA SER A 124 5.83 8.31 2.39
C SER A 124 6.82 7.41 3.13
N TRP A 125 8.13 7.54 2.86
CA TRP A 125 9.18 6.88 3.62
C TRP A 125 9.16 7.29 5.09
N ASP A 126 9.11 8.59 5.37
CA ASP A 126 9.09 9.12 6.74
C ASP A 126 7.84 8.66 7.49
N ASN A 127 6.70 8.56 6.80
CA ASN A 127 5.47 8.03 7.38
C ASN A 127 5.62 6.55 7.78
N TYR A 128 6.15 5.69 6.91
CA TYR A 128 6.40 4.28 7.25
C TYR A 128 7.41 4.13 8.37
N CYS A 129 8.50 4.91 8.37
CA CYS A 129 9.47 4.93 9.46
C CYS A 129 8.82 5.27 10.80
N SER A 130 7.97 6.30 10.82
CA SER A 130 7.24 6.72 12.02
C SER A 130 6.24 5.67 12.47
N LEU A 131 5.47 5.11 11.53
CA LEU A 131 4.46 4.07 11.80
C LEU A 131 5.10 2.80 12.36
N PHE A 132 6.15 2.28 11.71
CA PHE A 132 6.89 1.11 12.19
C PHE A 132 7.63 1.41 13.49
N GLY A 133 8.18 2.62 13.68
CA GLY A 133 8.75 3.05 14.95
C GLY A 133 7.75 2.98 16.10
N VAL A 134 6.51 3.46 15.90
CA VAL A 134 5.42 3.35 16.87
C VAL A 134 5.08 1.88 17.16
N VAL A 135 5.04 1.02 16.15
CA VAL A 135 4.76 -0.41 16.31
C VAL A 135 5.89 -1.15 17.05
N LEU A 136 7.15 -0.79 16.78
CA LEU A 136 8.33 -1.45 17.36
C LEU A 136 8.62 -1.03 18.80
N HIS A 137 8.30 0.21 19.16
CA HIS A 137 8.62 0.79 20.47
C HIS A 137 7.40 1.05 21.36
N GLY A 138 6.21 1.12 20.79
CA GLY A 138 4.97 1.43 21.49
C GLY A 138 4.12 0.21 21.79
N VAL A 139 3.32 0.30 22.86
CA VAL A 139 2.21 -0.65 23.08
C VAL A 139 1.05 -0.20 22.21
N VAL A 140 0.97 -0.79 21.01
CA VAL A 140 -0.14 -0.56 20.10
C VAL A 140 -1.38 -1.24 20.69
N ASN A 141 -2.43 -0.46 20.98
CA ASN A 141 -3.67 -0.97 21.59
C ASN A 141 -4.84 -0.97 20.58
N MET A 142 -4.61 -1.52 19.40
CA MET A 142 -5.62 -1.67 18.35
C MET A 142 -5.53 -3.04 17.70
N GLN A 143 -6.62 -3.47 17.06
CA GLN A 143 -6.60 -4.62 16.16
C GLN A 143 -6.96 -4.14 14.75
N LEU A 144 -6.19 -4.58 13.76
CA LEU A 144 -6.37 -4.19 12.36
C LEU A 144 -6.62 -5.43 11.50
N PRO A 145 -7.39 -5.30 10.40
CA PRO A 145 -7.59 -6.40 9.46
C PRO A 145 -6.27 -6.86 8.85
N ASN A 146 -6.08 -8.19 8.79
CA ASN A 146 -4.93 -8.83 8.16
C ASN A 146 -4.69 -8.36 6.73
N GLN A 147 -5.76 -8.10 5.96
CA GLN A 147 -5.66 -7.51 4.62
C GLN A 147 -4.89 -6.17 4.63
N TRP A 148 -5.26 -5.24 5.52
CA TRP A 148 -4.60 -3.94 5.60
C TRP A 148 -3.16 -4.07 6.08
N LEU A 149 -2.87 -4.96 7.03
CA LEU A 149 -1.51 -5.21 7.50
C LEU A 149 -0.61 -5.81 6.42
N TRP A 150 -1.14 -6.72 5.60
CA TRP A 150 -0.46 -7.23 4.41
C TRP A 150 -0.18 -6.09 3.42
N ASP A 151 -1.20 -5.31 3.08
CA ASP A 151 -1.08 -4.21 2.12
C ASP A 151 -0.04 -3.18 2.55
N MET A 152 0.08 -2.89 3.86
CA MET A 152 1.14 -2.01 4.38
C MET A 152 2.55 -2.54 4.07
N VAL A 153 2.79 -3.84 4.28
CA VAL A 153 4.11 -4.45 4.04
C VAL A 153 4.39 -4.59 2.55
N ASP A 154 3.40 -5.02 1.77
CA ASP A 154 3.56 -5.20 0.33
C ASP A 154 3.77 -3.85 -0.38
N GLU A 155 3.04 -2.82 0.05
CA GLU A 155 3.23 -1.45 -0.42
C GLU A 155 4.61 -0.92 -0.01
N PHE A 156 5.06 -1.13 1.23
CA PHE A 156 6.39 -0.70 1.67
C PHE A 156 7.49 -1.25 0.75
N VAL A 157 7.43 -2.54 0.39
CA VAL A 157 8.38 -3.15 -0.55
C VAL A 157 8.18 -2.63 -1.98
N TYR A 158 6.94 -2.38 -2.40
CA TYR A 158 6.63 -1.80 -3.71
C TYR A 158 7.17 -0.37 -3.85
N GLN A 159 6.98 0.50 -2.86
CA GLN A 159 7.47 1.88 -2.88
C GLN A 159 8.99 1.93 -2.91
N PHE A 160 9.67 1.03 -2.17
CA PHE A 160 11.12 0.84 -2.29
C PHE A 160 11.54 0.53 -3.73
N GLN A 161 10.89 -0.46 -4.36
CA GLN A 161 11.17 -0.84 -5.75
C GLN A 161 10.89 0.31 -6.72
N SER A 162 9.76 1.01 -6.53
CA SER A 162 9.34 2.18 -7.31
C SER A 162 10.35 3.32 -7.19
N TYR A 163 10.87 3.59 -5.99
CA TYR A 163 11.87 4.61 -5.75
C TYR A 163 13.23 4.26 -6.35
N CYS A 164 13.65 3.00 -6.28
CA CYS A 164 14.85 2.53 -6.99
C CYS A 164 14.76 2.79 -8.50
N GLN A 165 13.61 2.49 -9.12
CA GLN A 165 13.38 2.77 -10.54
C GLN A 165 13.35 4.28 -10.84
N TYR A 166 12.71 5.07 -9.97
CA TYR A 166 12.71 6.52 -10.08
C TYR A 166 14.14 7.07 -10.03
N ARG A 167 14.97 6.63 -9.09
CA ARG A 167 16.38 7.04 -8.97
C ARG A 167 17.23 6.68 -10.18
N ALA A 168 17.01 5.51 -10.77
CA ALA A 168 17.79 5.06 -11.94
C ALA A 168 17.50 5.88 -13.22
N LYS A 169 16.29 6.43 -13.36
CA LYS A 169 15.87 7.20 -14.56
C LYS A 169 16.24 8.68 -14.46
N LEU A 170 17.54 9.00 -14.51
CA LEU A 170 18.04 10.39 -14.38
C LEU A 170 17.82 11.27 -15.61
N LYS A 171 17.72 10.68 -16.82
CA LYS A 171 17.71 11.43 -18.09
C LYS A 171 16.49 12.34 -18.30
N ASN A 172 15.40 12.12 -17.57
CA ASN A 172 14.15 12.84 -17.73
C ASN A 172 13.83 13.74 -16.52
N LYS A 173 14.79 13.96 -15.62
CA LYS A 173 14.54 14.68 -14.37
C LYS A 173 14.85 16.17 -14.49
N THR A 174 14.06 16.97 -13.79
CA THR A 174 14.35 18.40 -13.64
C THR A 174 15.48 18.62 -12.64
N GLU A 175 16.11 19.80 -12.68
CA GLU A 175 17.16 20.18 -11.73
C GLU A 175 16.67 20.13 -10.27
N GLU A 176 15.42 20.53 -10.02
CA GLU A 176 14.78 20.47 -8.70
C GLU A 176 14.64 19.03 -8.19
N GLU A 177 14.28 18.08 -9.07
CA GLU A 177 14.20 16.67 -8.71
C GLU A 177 15.58 16.08 -8.40
N LEU A 178 16.62 16.51 -9.11
CA LEU A 178 17.99 16.08 -8.84
C LEU A 178 18.49 16.60 -7.48
N GLN A 179 18.18 17.85 -7.15
CA GLN A 179 18.50 18.42 -5.83
C GLN A 179 17.76 17.68 -4.72
N LEU A 180 16.48 17.37 -4.90
CA LEU A 180 15.72 16.60 -3.92
C LEU A 180 16.31 15.22 -3.68
N LEU A 181 16.73 14.51 -4.75
CA LEU A 181 17.39 13.20 -4.62
C LEU A 181 18.73 13.26 -3.91
N GLN A 182 19.47 14.37 -4.04
CA GLN A 182 20.71 14.59 -3.31
C GLN A 182 20.44 14.91 -1.84
N GLN A 183 19.40 15.69 -1.56
CA GLN A 183 19.01 16.04 -0.19
C GLN A 183 18.48 14.84 0.60
N TYR A 184 17.73 13.95 -0.07
CA TYR A 184 17.10 12.77 0.52
C TYR A 184 17.65 11.46 -0.05
N ASP A 185 18.98 11.35 -0.12
CA ASP A 185 19.69 10.18 -0.64
C ASP A 185 19.47 8.91 0.20
N GLN A 186 19.18 9.10 1.49
CA GLN A 186 18.89 8.04 2.47
C GLN A 186 17.46 7.50 2.39
N ALA A 187 16.51 8.21 1.78
CA ALA A 187 15.14 7.73 1.67
C ALA A 187 15.10 6.44 0.86
N TRP A 188 14.30 5.46 1.31
CA TRP A 188 14.16 4.14 0.67
C TRP A 188 15.48 3.45 0.35
N ASN A 189 16.50 3.62 1.20
CA ASN A 189 17.75 2.89 1.01
C ASN A 189 17.58 1.41 1.40
N VAL A 190 18.34 0.52 0.75
CA VAL A 190 18.23 -0.94 0.91
C VAL A 190 18.41 -1.35 2.38
N TYR A 191 19.38 -0.76 3.06
CA TYR A 191 19.68 -1.08 4.46
C TYR A 191 18.53 -0.69 5.39
N GLY A 192 17.91 0.47 5.19
CA GLY A 192 16.77 0.93 5.96
C GLY A 192 15.57 0.02 5.79
N VAL A 193 15.24 -0.35 4.55
CA VAL A 193 14.13 -1.27 4.25
C VAL A 193 14.35 -2.63 4.90
N LEU A 194 15.53 -3.22 4.75
CA LEU A 194 15.87 -4.49 5.39
C LEU A 194 15.85 -4.39 6.92
N ASN A 195 16.40 -3.32 7.49
CA ASN A 195 16.43 -3.13 8.94
C ASN A 195 15.02 -3.04 9.55
N TYR A 196 14.09 -2.30 8.94
CA TYR A 196 12.72 -2.22 9.45
C TYR A 196 11.99 -3.55 9.36
N LEU A 197 12.08 -4.25 8.23
CA LEU A 197 11.45 -5.56 8.08
C LEU A 197 12.04 -6.59 9.05
N GLN A 198 13.36 -6.61 9.21
CA GLN A 198 14.05 -7.48 10.16
C GLN A 198 13.66 -7.15 11.61
N ALA A 199 13.61 -5.85 11.97
CA ALA A 199 13.19 -5.42 13.29
C ALA A 199 11.75 -5.84 13.62
N LEU A 200 10.84 -5.79 12.64
CA LEU A 200 9.46 -6.27 12.80
C LEU A 200 9.42 -7.78 13.06
N VAL A 201 10.21 -8.57 12.33
CA VAL A 201 10.33 -10.02 12.55
C VAL A 201 10.90 -10.32 13.94
N GLU A 202 11.98 -9.67 14.34
CA GLU A 202 12.65 -9.91 15.62
C GLU A 202 11.79 -9.49 16.81
N LYS A 203 11.18 -8.29 16.75
CA LYS A 203 10.35 -7.77 17.86
C LYS A 203 9.02 -8.48 18.01
N SER A 204 8.47 -9.02 16.92
CA SER A 204 7.23 -9.79 16.98
C SER A 204 7.40 -11.19 17.58
N ALA A 205 8.65 -11.68 17.69
CA ALA A 205 8.97 -13.05 18.07
C ALA A 205 8.22 -14.10 17.22
N ILE A 206 7.86 -13.74 15.97
CA ILE A 206 7.00 -14.57 15.12
C ILE A 206 7.64 -15.92 14.79
N THR A 207 8.96 -15.97 14.64
CA THR A 207 9.69 -17.23 14.41
C THR A 207 9.50 -18.20 15.58
N GLU A 208 9.63 -17.71 16.82
CA GLU A 208 9.43 -18.53 18.02
C GLU A 208 7.97 -18.96 18.18
N ILE A 209 7.02 -18.06 17.87
CA ILE A 209 5.58 -18.36 17.88
C ILE A 209 5.26 -19.51 16.92
N LEU A 210 5.78 -19.47 15.70
CA LEU A 210 5.57 -20.53 14.70
C LEU A 210 6.26 -21.84 15.07
N GLU A 211 7.40 -21.79 15.77
CA GLU A 211 8.06 -22.98 16.30
C GLU A 211 7.24 -23.62 17.43
N ARG A 212 6.75 -22.82 18.38
CA ARG A 212 5.87 -23.30 19.47
C ARG A 212 4.54 -23.85 18.95
N GLU A 213 4.02 -23.29 17.86
CA GLU A 213 2.84 -23.83 17.17
C GLU A 213 3.09 -25.23 16.59
N LYS A 214 4.28 -25.49 16.02
CA LYS A 214 4.66 -26.85 15.56
C LYS A 214 4.73 -27.86 16.71
N GLU A 215 5.04 -27.41 17.91
CA GLU A 215 5.01 -28.22 19.14
C GLU A 215 3.60 -28.36 19.74
N GLY A 216 2.59 -27.70 19.17
CA GLY A 216 1.20 -27.71 19.64
C GLY A 216 0.95 -26.83 20.87
N LEU A 217 1.88 -25.93 21.20
CA LEU A 217 1.81 -25.05 22.38
C LEU A 217 1.09 -23.72 22.11
N GLU A 218 0.95 -23.33 20.85
CA GLU A 218 0.26 -22.11 20.42
C GLU A 218 -0.69 -22.38 19.24
N GLN A 219 -1.69 -21.52 19.07
CA GLN A 219 -2.70 -21.59 18.00
C GLN A 219 -2.71 -20.33 17.13
N PHE A 220 -1.52 -19.80 16.82
CA PHE A 220 -1.37 -18.54 16.10
C PHE A 220 -2.03 -18.56 14.71
N THR A 221 -1.79 -19.62 13.95
CA THR A 221 -2.33 -19.79 12.60
C THR A 221 -3.83 -20.08 12.63
N ALA A 222 -4.30 -20.84 13.62
CA ALA A 222 -5.71 -21.19 13.75
C ALA A 222 -6.61 -19.98 14.08
N THR A 223 -6.07 -18.95 14.73
CA THR A 223 -6.80 -17.72 15.07
C THR A 223 -6.53 -16.57 14.09
N ASP A 224 -5.86 -16.84 12.96
CA ASP A 224 -5.40 -15.82 12.00
C ASP A 224 -4.58 -14.70 12.66
N GLY A 225 -3.86 -15.02 13.74
CA GLY A 225 -3.06 -14.08 14.53
C GLY A 225 -3.87 -13.14 15.44
N TYR A 226 -5.19 -13.30 15.53
CA TYR A 226 -6.02 -12.55 16.48
C TYR A 226 -6.03 -13.23 17.85
N ASP A 227 -5.98 -12.41 18.89
CA ASP A 227 -6.15 -12.84 20.27
C ASP A 227 -7.57 -12.48 20.73
N TYR A 228 -8.46 -13.48 20.70
CA TYR A 228 -9.86 -13.35 21.09
C TYR A 228 -10.06 -13.38 22.62
N GLU A 229 -9.07 -13.83 23.39
CA GLU A 229 -9.18 -14.05 24.85
C GLU A 229 -8.43 -12.99 25.67
N GLY A 230 -7.31 -12.47 25.16
CA GLY A 230 -6.44 -11.51 25.86
C GLY A 230 -6.56 -10.05 25.41
N GLY A 231 -7.37 -9.76 24.37
CA GLY A 231 -7.56 -8.41 23.84
C GLY A 231 -6.27 -7.72 23.39
N THR A 232 -5.20 -8.50 23.18
CA THR A 232 -3.90 -7.99 22.75
C THR A 232 -3.94 -7.57 21.27
N SER A 233 -2.99 -6.73 20.86
CA SER A 233 -2.91 -6.26 19.47
C SER A 233 -2.34 -7.33 18.57
N ASN A 234 -3.02 -7.60 17.45
CA ASN A 234 -2.51 -8.48 16.40
C ASN A 234 -1.43 -7.79 15.53
N VAL A 235 -1.34 -6.46 15.57
CA VAL A 235 -0.61 -5.63 14.61
C VAL A 235 0.87 -6.01 14.54
N LEU A 236 1.59 -6.05 15.66
CA LEU A 236 3.03 -6.35 15.66
C LEU A 236 3.30 -7.79 15.18
N LYS A 237 2.54 -8.77 15.68
CA LYS A 237 2.70 -10.18 15.30
C LYS A 237 2.47 -10.41 13.81
N MET A 238 1.41 -9.83 13.29
CA MET A 238 1.02 -9.95 11.88
C MET A 238 1.95 -9.16 10.95
N LEU A 239 2.39 -7.96 11.33
CA LEU A 239 3.40 -7.23 10.57
C LEU A 239 4.73 -7.98 10.55
N GLY A 240 5.12 -8.62 11.65
CA GLY A 240 6.28 -9.52 11.68
C GLY A 240 6.15 -10.69 10.71
N TYR A 241 5.00 -11.38 10.74
CA TYR A 241 4.72 -12.48 9.82
C TYR A 241 4.80 -12.05 8.35
N TYR A 242 4.12 -10.98 7.97
CA TYR A 242 4.16 -10.46 6.60
C TYR A 242 5.53 -9.89 6.24
N SER A 243 6.30 -9.38 7.21
CA SER A 243 7.69 -8.93 6.97
C SER A 243 8.62 -10.07 6.58
N MET A 244 8.37 -11.32 7.00
CA MET A 244 9.13 -12.48 6.49
C MET A 244 8.96 -12.65 4.98
N ILE A 245 7.72 -12.48 4.48
CA ILE A 245 7.40 -12.54 3.05
C ILE A 245 7.99 -11.31 2.33
N GLY A 246 7.90 -10.13 2.95
CA GLY A 246 8.52 -8.90 2.46
C GLY A 246 10.04 -9.04 2.31
N LEU A 247 10.72 -9.63 3.29
CA LEU A 247 12.16 -9.92 3.25
C LEU A 247 12.51 -10.84 2.09
N LEU A 248 11.77 -11.93 1.90
CA LEU A 248 11.96 -12.82 0.74
C LEU A 248 11.86 -12.04 -0.58
N ARG A 249 10.84 -11.19 -0.73
CA ARG A 249 10.68 -10.35 -1.93
C ARG A 249 11.85 -9.39 -2.13
N VAL A 250 12.30 -8.69 -1.09
CA VAL A 250 13.46 -7.78 -1.17
C VAL A 250 14.73 -8.54 -1.53
N HIS A 251 14.99 -9.70 -0.91
CA HIS A 251 16.15 -10.54 -1.23
C HIS A 251 16.12 -11.07 -2.67
N CYS A 252 14.94 -11.44 -3.19
CA CYS A 252 14.77 -11.79 -4.60
C CYS A 252 15.09 -10.62 -5.54
N LEU A 253 14.74 -9.38 -5.19
CA LEU A 253 15.10 -8.19 -5.95
C LEU A 253 16.62 -7.91 -5.94
N LEU A 254 17.30 -8.23 -4.84
CA LEU A 254 18.75 -8.08 -4.70
C LEU A 254 19.54 -9.25 -5.32
N GLY A 255 18.88 -10.35 -5.66
CA GLY A 255 19.52 -11.56 -6.19
C GLY A 255 20.11 -12.51 -5.14
N ASP A 256 19.85 -12.28 -3.84
CA ASP A 256 20.26 -13.17 -2.75
C ASP A 256 19.14 -14.15 -2.38
N TYR A 257 18.94 -15.15 -3.23
CA TYR A 257 17.88 -16.15 -3.06
C TYR A 257 18.09 -17.05 -1.85
N HIS A 258 19.34 -17.27 -1.44
CA HIS A 258 19.65 -18.12 -0.29
C HIS A 258 19.17 -17.49 1.02
N THR A 259 19.47 -16.21 1.23
CA THR A 259 19.01 -15.50 2.42
C THR A 259 17.50 -15.32 2.40
N GLY A 260 16.92 -15.01 1.23
CA GLY A 260 15.46 -14.91 1.08
C GLY A 260 14.71 -16.18 1.50
N LEU A 261 15.18 -17.36 1.09
CA LEU A 261 14.56 -18.63 1.52
C LEU A 261 14.76 -18.92 3.01
N LYS A 262 15.88 -18.50 3.60
CA LYS A 262 16.10 -18.64 5.05
C LYS A 262 15.11 -17.80 5.86
N CYS A 263 14.79 -16.59 5.40
CA CYS A 263 13.79 -15.74 6.06
C CYS A 263 12.41 -16.40 6.12
N LEU A 264 12.07 -17.27 5.15
CA LEU A 264 10.79 -17.97 5.10
C LEU A 264 10.83 -19.36 5.77
N ALA A 265 11.99 -19.82 6.26
CA ALA A 265 12.16 -21.21 6.73
C ALA A 265 11.25 -21.60 7.90
N ALA A 266 10.82 -20.63 8.72
CA ALA A 266 9.90 -20.90 9.82
C ALA A 266 8.46 -21.17 9.34
N ILE A 267 8.06 -20.60 8.20
CA ILE A 267 6.72 -20.79 7.61
C ILE A 267 6.71 -22.10 6.82
N ASP A 268 5.84 -23.02 7.22
CA ASP A 268 5.59 -24.24 6.45
C ASP A 268 4.64 -23.93 5.30
N ILE A 269 5.20 -23.83 4.08
CA ILE A 269 4.46 -23.55 2.84
C ILE A 269 3.61 -24.76 2.40
N SER A 270 3.88 -25.95 2.94
CA SER A 270 3.09 -27.15 2.64
C SER A 270 1.79 -27.23 3.44
N GLN A 271 1.67 -26.44 4.51
CA GLN A 271 0.52 -26.40 5.40
C GLN A 271 -0.30 -25.13 5.21
N GLN A 272 -1.56 -25.16 5.66
CA GLN A 272 -2.35 -23.94 5.68
C GLN A 272 -1.79 -22.99 6.74
N GLY A 273 -1.24 -21.86 6.30
CA GLY A 273 -0.72 -20.78 7.15
C GLY A 273 -1.51 -19.49 7.01
N VAL A 274 -1.20 -18.51 7.85
CA VAL A 274 -1.79 -17.16 7.81
C VAL A 274 -1.56 -16.45 6.47
N TYR A 275 -0.51 -16.83 5.73
CA TYR A 275 -0.28 -16.36 4.37
C TYR A 275 -1.41 -16.71 3.38
N ASN A 276 -2.26 -17.69 3.69
CA ASN A 276 -3.42 -18.08 2.88
C ASN A 276 -4.66 -17.22 3.15
N VAL A 277 -4.71 -16.51 4.28
CA VAL A 277 -5.85 -15.68 4.67
C VAL A 277 -6.04 -14.52 3.70
N VAL A 278 -4.93 -13.95 3.24
CA VAL A 278 -4.90 -12.86 2.27
C VAL A 278 -4.40 -13.39 0.94
N ILE A 279 -5.22 -13.30 -0.11
CA ILE A 279 -4.89 -13.84 -1.45
C ILE A 279 -3.59 -13.23 -2.00
N GLY A 280 -3.38 -11.93 -1.79
CA GLY A 280 -2.14 -11.24 -2.20
C GLY A 280 -0.90 -11.82 -1.53
N SER A 281 -0.98 -12.10 -0.22
CA SER A 281 0.09 -12.73 0.56
C SER A 281 0.40 -14.13 0.02
N HIS A 282 -0.65 -14.92 -0.28
CA HIS A 282 -0.50 -16.27 -0.82
C HIS A 282 0.24 -16.28 -2.16
N ILE A 283 -0.23 -15.47 -3.10
CA ILE A 283 0.37 -15.36 -4.44
C ILE A 283 1.81 -14.88 -4.34
N SER A 284 2.07 -13.83 -3.55
CA SER A 284 3.41 -13.26 -3.39
C SER A 284 4.38 -14.28 -2.78
N THR A 285 3.95 -15.03 -1.77
CA THR A 285 4.77 -16.06 -1.12
C THR A 285 5.14 -17.17 -2.10
N ILE A 286 4.16 -17.77 -2.78
CA ILE A 286 4.41 -18.88 -3.72
C ILE A 286 5.27 -18.42 -4.90
N TYR A 287 4.98 -17.24 -5.45
CA TYR A 287 5.74 -16.69 -6.57
C TYR A 287 7.22 -16.50 -6.23
N HIS A 288 7.52 -15.78 -5.14
CA HIS A 288 8.91 -15.48 -4.78
C HIS A 288 9.65 -16.72 -4.25
N TYR A 289 8.95 -17.62 -3.56
CA TYR A 289 9.52 -18.90 -3.11
C TYR A 289 9.87 -19.79 -4.31
N GLY A 290 8.95 -19.94 -5.26
CA GLY A 290 9.18 -20.70 -6.49
C GLY A 290 10.30 -20.09 -7.33
N PHE A 291 10.30 -18.76 -7.48
CA PHE A 291 11.35 -18.05 -8.19
C PHE A 291 12.73 -18.23 -7.55
N ALA A 292 12.84 -18.11 -6.22
CA ALA A 292 14.10 -18.33 -5.52
C ALA A 292 14.61 -19.77 -5.69
N ASN A 293 13.73 -20.77 -5.58
CA ASN A 293 14.11 -22.18 -5.81
C ASN A 293 14.56 -22.43 -7.26
N LEU A 294 13.84 -21.88 -8.24
CA LEU A 294 14.22 -21.95 -9.66
C LEU A 294 15.62 -21.37 -9.91
N MET A 295 15.91 -20.20 -9.34
CA MET A 295 17.21 -19.55 -9.48
C MET A 295 18.33 -20.33 -8.78
N LEU A 296 18.02 -21.05 -7.71
CA LEU A 296 18.93 -21.96 -7.01
C LEU A 296 18.97 -23.38 -7.60
N ARG A 297 18.16 -23.67 -8.63
CA ARG A 297 18.04 -24.98 -9.27
C ARG A 297 17.64 -26.10 -8.30
N ARG A 298 16.65 -25.84 -7.45
CA ARG A 298 15.99 -26.79 -6.57
C ARG A 298 14.58 -27.06 -7.06
#